data_AF-A0A9N9YYQ1-F1
#
_entry.id   AF-A0A9N9YYQ1-F1
#
_cell.length_a   1.000
_cell.length_b   1.000
_cell.length_c   1.000
_cell.angle_alpha   90.00
_cell.angle_beta   90.00
_cell.angle_gamma   90.00
#
_symmetry.space_group_name_H-M   'P 1'
#
loop_
_entity.id
_entity.type
_entity.pdbx_description
1 polymer ?
#
loop_
_entity_poly.entity_id
_entity_poly.type
_entity_poly.pdbx_seq_one_letter_code
_entity_poly.pdbx_strand_id
1 'polypeptide(L)'
;MSSEPSKAEGTSEPLDPSKVGATAEQDPLEDRPPGYSVDINPPNYEVNEICDRQPDATEEEWRLGSPLHGEAPCPEDWPTRPQANLVFCMTPLGFLSLVREWFKTVPERDWVAEIQINAKNIPGLMRDGFHWSSANIVPGRGSILLDMRDHLKEIGLGPTNCKHMRTYKLKGNENTDIEWRGTLTVYAMRSFTVTNFDLNWLTQDKIIFVTAFDWNSKPVYAYERYRASKNFNVVYEGMPLEGWWPWPKAAPPSQGNHSKQAVAENSAGES
;
A
#
# COMPACT_ATOMS: atom_id res chain seq x y z
N MET A 1 -0.68 53.31 -41.71
CA MET A 1 -0.95 52.46 -42.90
C MET A 1 -1.02 51.04 -42.38
N SER A 2 -2.19 50.58 -41.96
CA SER A 2 -3.13 49.78 -42.77
C SER A 2 -2.53 48.37 -43.02
N SER A 3 -3.13 47.23 -42.66
CA SER A 3 -4.56 46.88 -42.72
C SER A 3 -4.82 45.57 -41.94
N GLU A 4 -5.99 45.47 -41.28
CA GLU A 4 -6.71 44.22 -40.98
C GLU A 4 -7.41 43.68 -42.24
N PRO A 5 -7.74 42.38 -42.31
CA PRO A 5 -9.16 41.94 -42.35
C PRO A 5 -9.35 40.55 -41.65
N SER A 6 -10.52 39.95 -41.43
CA SER A 6 -11.96 40.26 -41.55
C SER A 6 -12.72 39.20 -40.73
N LYS A 7 -13.88 39.59 -40.18
CA LYS A 7 -14.91 38.73 -39.59
C LYS A 7 -15.56 37.79 -40.62
N ALA A 8 -16.10 36.67 -40.14
CA ALA A 8 -17.23 35.98 -40.74
C ALA A 8 -18.23 35.58 -39.64
N GLU A 9 -19.44 36.14 -39.74
CA GLU A 9 -20.63 35.81 -38.95
C GLU A 9 -21.39 34.67 -39.64
N GLY A 10 -21.87 33.72 -38.85
CA GLY A 10 -22.75 32.63 -39.30
C GLY A 10 -23.98 32.56 -38.39
N THR A 11 -25.10 33.07 -38.89
CA THR A 11 -26.42 33.07 -38.27
C THR A 11 -27.22 31.91 -38.85
N SER A 12 -27.81 31.06 -38.01
CA SER A 12 -28.86 30.11 -38.42
C SER A 12 -29.96 30.02 -37.36
N GLU A 13 -31.19 30.13 -37.85
CA GLU A 13 -32.49 30.30 -37.19
C GLU A 13 -32.97 29.13 -36.30
N PRO A 14 -33.99 29.38 -35.44
CA PRO A 14 -34.57 28.39 -34.53
C PRO A 14 -35.68 27.54 -35.20
N LEU A 15 -35.76 26.27 -34.82
CA LEU A 15 -36.83 25.35 -35.23
C LEU A 15 -37.94 25.29 -34.16
N ASP A 16 -39.17 25.47 -34.65
CA ASP A 16 -40.46 25.44 -33.95
C ASP A 16 -40.94 23.99 -33.66
N PRO A 17 -41.32 23.64 -32.42
CA PRO A 17 -41.82 22.32 -32.08
C PRO A 17 -43.34 22.33 -31.91
N SER A 18 -44.10 22.06 -32.97
CA SER A 18 -45.52 21.66 -32.86
C SER A 18 -46.07 21.03 -34.15
N LYS A 19 -46.04 19.70 -34.25
CA LYS A 19 -47.16 18.95 -34.84
C LYS A 19 -47.13 17.46 -34.50
N VAL A 20 -48.32 17.00 -34.17
CA VAL A 20 -48.74 15.70 -33.64
C VAL A 20 -48.85 14.66 -34.76
N GLY A 21 -48.59 13.38 -34.45
CA GLY A 21 -48.99 12.26 -35.29
C GLY A 21 -48.66 10.91 -34.65
N ALA A 22 -49.66 10.29 -34.03
CA ALA A 22 -49.59 8.91 -33.52
C ALA A 22 -49.70 7.90 -34.66
N THR A 23 -48.87 6.86 -34.68
CA THR A 23 -49.17 5.58 -35.34
C THR A 23 -48.38 4.46 -34.68
N ALA A 24 -49.08 3.36 -34.40
CA ALA A 24 -48.55 2.12 -33.87
C ALA A 24 -47.91 1.25 -34.97
N GLU A 25 -47.26 0.18 -34.50
CA GLU A 25 -46.93 -1.08 -35.19
C GLU A 25 -45.51 -1.30 -35.77
N GLN A 26 -44.95 -2.42 -35.26
CA GLN A 26 -44.01 -3.38 -35.84
C GLN A 26 -42.51 -3.14 -35.65
N ASP A 27 -41.96 -3.92 -34.71
CA ASP A 27 -40.54 -4.22 -34.51
C ASP A 27 -39.92 -4.83 -35.78
N PRO A 28 -38.84 -4.24 -36.33
CA PRO A 28 -37.99 -4.91 -37.30
C PRO A 28 -36.92 -5.75 -36.58
N LEU A 29 -36.90 -7.02 -36.96
CA LEU A 29 -35.88 -8.02 -36.69
C LEU A 29 -34.46 -7.46 -36.94
N GLU A 30 -33.68 -7.23 -35.88
CA GLU A 30 -32.26 -6.89 -35.99
C GLU A 30 -31.40 -8.16 -36.13
N ASP A 31 -30.67 -8.20 -37.25
CA ASP A 31 -29.52 -9.05 -37.54
C ASP A 31 -28.48 -9.01 -36.40
N ARG A 32 -28.35 -10.11 -35.66
CA ARG A 32 -27.20 -10.36 -34.78
C ARG A 32 -26.10 -11.10 -35.53
N PRO A 33 -24.84 -10.64 -35.51
CA PRO A 33 -23.71 -11.41 -36.02
C PRO A 33 -23.44 -12.66 -35.15
N PRO A 34 -22.86 -13.71 -35.74
CA PRO A 34 -22.73 -15.02 -35.10
C PRO A 34 -21.78 -14.97 -33.89
N GLY A 35 -22.25 -15.59 -32.80
CA GLY A 35 -21.57 -15.64 -31.52
C GLY A 35 -20.25 -16.41 -31.55
N TYR A 36 -19.24 -15.81 -30.90
CA TYR A 36 -18.14 -16.55 -30.32
C TYR A 36 -18.64 -17.29 -29.08
N SER A 37 -18.90 -18.58 -29.23
CA SER A 37 -18.98 -19.52 -28.10
C SER A 37 -17.55 -19.78 -27.64
N VAL A 38 -17.17 -19.25 -26.47
CA VAL A 38 -16.02 -19.75 -25.73
C VAL A 38 -16.58 -20.65 -24.65
N ASP A 39 -16.51 -21.96 -24.89
CA ASP A 39 -16.69 -23.01 -23.88
C ASP A 39 -15.62 -22.81 -22.79
N ILE A 40 -15.95 -22.05 -21.75
CA ILE A 40 -15.20 -22.05 -20.51
C ILE A 40 -15.79 -23.16 -19.65
N ASN A 41 -15.34 -24.39 -19.88
CA ASN A 41 -15.38 -25.41 -18.85
C ASN A 41 -14.39 -25.00 -17.75
N PRO A 42 -14.84 -24.66 -16.53
CA PRO A 42 -13.92 -24.52 -15.41
C PRO A 42 -13.30 -25.89 -15.12
N PRO A 43 -11.97 -25.99 -14.91
CA PRO A 43 -11.39 -27.24 -14.45
C PRO A 43 -11.96 -27.57 -13.06
N ASN A 44 -12.55 -28.76 -12.94
CA ASN A 44 -12.89 -29.41 -11.68
C ASN A 44 -11.63 -29.48 -10.80
N TYR A 45 -11.55 -28.63 -9.78
CA TYR A 45 -10.68 -28.89 -8.64
C TYR A 45 -11.49 -29.70 -7.64
N GLU A 46 -11.20 -30.99 -7.59
CA GLU A 46 -11.64 -31.87 -6.51
C GLU A 46 -11.12 -31.31 -5.19
N VAL A 47 -12.06 -30.98 -4.30
CA VAL A 47 -11.81 -30.69 -2.90
C VAL A 47 -11.43 -32.02 -2.26
N ASN A 48 -10.13 -32.33 -2.24
CA ASN A 48 -9.62 -33.40 -1.39
C ASN A 48 -9.58 -32.88 0.05
N GLU A 49 -10.60 -33.27 0.82
CA GLU A 49 -10.58 -33.32 2.27
C GLU A 49 -9.37 -34.14 2.74
N ILE A 50 -8.37 -33.45 3.29
CA ILE A 50 -7.41 -34.05 4.22
C ILE A 50 -7.26 -33.06 5.39
N CYS A 51 -8.32 -33.01 6.20
CA CYS A 51 -8.14 -32.84 7.65
C CYS A 51 -7.74 -34.21 8.24
N ASP A 52 -7.02 -34.19 9.36
CA ASP A 52 -6.54 -35.35 10.13
C ASP A 52 -5.19 -35.94 9.72
N ARG A 53 -4.12 -35.18 10.03
CA ARG A 53 -2.93 -35.71 10.71
C ARG A 53 -2.11 -34.57 11.33
N GLN A 54 -2.31 -34.32 12.63
CA GLN A 54 -1.28 -33.69 13.46
C GLN A 54 -0.12 -34.67 13.64
N PRO A 55 1.13 -34.19 13.56
CA PRO A 55 2.16 -34.60 14.47
C PRO A 55 2.40 -33.49 15.50
N ASP A 56 2.48 -33.91 16.76
CA ASP A 56 2.93 -33.12 17.90
C ASP A 56 4.28 -32.46 17.59
N ALA A 57 4.26 -31.18 17.21
CA ALA A 57 5.44 -30.33 17.16
C ALA A 57 5.48 -29.51 18.45
N THR A 58 6.44 -29.82 19.31
CA THR A 58 6.76 -29.09 20.53
C THR A 58 7.00 -27.60 20.23
N GLU A 59 6.49 -26.72 21.09
CA GLU A 59 6.50 -25.24 21.01
C GLU A 59 7.88 -24.55 20.79
N GLU A 60 8.97 -25.26 20.57
CA GLU A 60 10.32 -24.69 20.41
C GLU A 60 10.75 -24.40 18.97
N GLU A 61 9.99 -24.80 17.95
CA GLU A 61 10.49 -24.75 16.55
C GLU A 61 10.23 -23.44 15.79
N TRP A 62 9.44 -22.50 16.34
CA TRP A 62 9.18 -21.19 15.73
C TRP A 62 10.09 -20.04 16.23
N ARG A 63 11.16 -20.35 16.96
CA ARG A 63 12.07 -19.35 17.55
C ARG A 63 13.32 -18.99 16.74
N LEU A 64 13.49 -19.46 15.51
CA LEU A 64 14.71 -19.20 14.74
C LEU A 64 14.52 -18.10 13.68
N GLY A 65 14.48 -16.85 14.14
CA GLY A 65 15.24 -15.81 13.46
C GLY A 65 16.72 -16.04 13.78
N SER A 66 17.40 -16.85 12.98
CA SER A 66 18.82 -17.18 13.21
C SER A 66 19.67 -15.90 13.26
N PRO A 67 20.50 -15.71 14.30
CA PRO A 67 21.45 -14.60 14.36
C PRO A 67 22.49 -14.75 13.24
N LEU A 68 22.65 -13.68 12.46
CA LEU A 68 23.72 -13.53 11.49
C LEU A 68 25.07 -13.81 12.18
N HIS A 69 25.77 -14.86 11.73
CA HIS A 69 27.13 -15.13 12.17
C HIS A 69 28.02 -13.95 11.74
N GLY A 70 28.46 -13.16 12.73
CA GLY A 70 29.40 -12.05 12.54
C GLY A 70 28.86 -10.66 12.86
N GLU A 71 27.62 -10.51 13.34
CA GLU A 71 27.21 -9.23 13.91
C GLU A 71 27.97 -8.97 15.22
N ALA A 72 28.67 -7.84 15.28
CA ALA A 72 29.16 -7.31 16.55
C ALA A 72 28.01 -7.33 17.57
N PRO A 73 28.26 -7.75 18.83
CA PRO A 73 27.20 -7.88 19.82
C PRO A 73 26.37 -6.61 19.84
N CYS A 74 25.05 -6.80 19.70
CA CYS A 74 24.07 -5.73 19.83
C CYS A 74 24.38 -4.99 21.14
N PRO A 75 24.49 -3.64 21.17
CA PRO A 75 24.84 -2.92 22.38
C PRO A 75 23.97 -3.38 23.55
N GLU A 76 24.64 -3.73 24.66
CA GLU A 76 24.18 -4.51 25.83
C GLU A 76 22.94 -4.00 26.58
N ASP A 77 22.30 -2.92 26.12
CA ASP A 77 21.28 -2.19 26.89
C ASP A 77 19.83 -2.45 26.47
N TRP A 78 19.56 -3.42 25.59
CA TRP A 78 18.17 -3.72 25.20
C TRP A 78 17.59 -4.88 26.01
N PRO A 79 16.42 -4.73 26.65
CA PRO A 79 15.85 -5.81 27.43
C PRO A 79 15.51 -7.01 26.54
N THR A 80 15.88 -8.20 27.01
CA THR A 80 15.59 -9.53 26.44
C THR A 80 14.09 -9.89 26.40
N ARG A 81 13.20 -8.92 26.61
CA ARG A 81 11.74 -9.16 26.64
C ARG A 81 11.17 -9.26 25.22
N PRO A 82 10.11 -10.07 25.03
CA PRO A 82 9.39 -10.14 23.76
C PRO A 82 8.85 -8.77 23.39
N GLN A 83 9.13 -8.33 22.17
CA GLN A 83 8.70 -7.05 21.62
C GLN A 83 7.52 -7.27 20.67
N ALA A 84 6.63 -6.29 20.66
CA ALA A 84 5.60 -6.19 19.63
C ALA A 84 6.25 -5.73 18.32
N ASN A 85 5.91 -6.39 17.22
CA ASN A 85 6.54 -6.20 15.92
C ASN A 85 5.55 -5.57 14.94
N LEU A 86 6.06 -4.66 14.11
CA LEU A 86 5.31 -3.97 13.08
C LEU A 86 6.10 -4.03 11.78
N VAL A 87 5.50 -4.56 10.72
CA VAL A 87 6.16 -4.73 9.42
C VAL A 87 5.40 -3.94 8.37
N PHE A 88 6.10 -3.08 7.63
CA PHE A 88 5.61 -2.41 6.43
C PHE A 88 6.31 -2.98 5.20
N CYS A 89 5.54 -3.33 4.19
CA CYS A 89 6.06 -3.68 2.88
C CYS A 89 5.60 -2.62 1.86
N MET A 90 6.59 -2.01 1.21
CA MET A 90 6.41 -0.97 0.22
C MET A 90 6.98 -1.41 -1.12
N THR A 91 6.26 -1.11 -2.18
CA THR A 91 6.76 -1.27 -3.55
C THR A 91 6.28 -0.10 -4.38
N PRO A 92 7.07 0.33 -5.38
CA PRO A 92 6.64 1.32 -6.35
C PRO A 92 5.33 0.95 -7.06
N LEU A 93 4.93 -0.34 -7.09
CA LEU A 93 3.67 -0.83 -7.66
C LEU A 93 3.17 -2.13 -6.98
N GLY A 94 1.88 -2.22 -6.63
CA GLY A 94 1.09 -3.38 -7.07
C GLY A 94 1.38 -4.78 -6.52
N PHE A 95 1.68 -5.02 -5.25
CA PHE A 95 2.00 -6.39 -4.81
C PHE A 95 0.78 -7.30 -4.55
N LEU A 96 0.84 -8.48 -5.19
CA LEU A 96 0.12 -9.77 -5.01
C LEU A 96 -0.71 -10.13 -6.27
N SER A 97 -0.14 -10.82 -7.27
CA SER A 97 0.05 -12.29 -7.21
C SER A 97 1.15 -12.83 -8.16
N LEU A 98 2.02 -11.97 -8.71
CA LEU A 98 2.93 -12.34 -9.80
C LEU A 98 4.38 -11.83 -9.57
N VAL A 99 4.98 -12.18 -8.43
CA VAL A 99 6.40 -11.87 -8.13
C VAL A 99 7.35 -12.46 -9.17
N ARG A 100 6.90 -13.41 -9.99
CA ARG A 100 7.69 -13.95 -11.11
C ARG A 100 7.51 -13.21 -12.44
N GLU A 101 6.37 -12.57 -12.70
CA GLU A 101 6.11 -11.91 -13.99
C GLU A 101 6.25 -10.39 -13.94
N TRP A 102 5.99 -9.74 -12.80
CA TRP A 102 6.00 -8.29 -12.73
C TRP A 102 7.40 -7.66 -12.84
N PHE A 103 8.43 -8.32 -12.32
CA PHE A 103 9.82 -7.88 -12.55
C PHE A 103 10.24 -7.97 -14.04
N LYS A 104 9.46 -8.63 -14.91
CA LYS A 104 9.74 -8.68 -16.34
C LYS A 104 9.14 -7.51 -17.11
N THR A 105 8.09 -6.85 -16.59
CA THR A 105 7.26 -5.94 -17.39
C THR A 105 7.37 -4.47 -16.99
N VAL A 106 7.98 -4.14 -15.85
CA VAL A 106 8.16 -2.73 -15.43
C VAL A 106 9.63 -2.38 -15.30
N PRO A 107 10.30 -1.95 -16.38
CA PRO A 107 11.74 -1.68 -16.39
C PRO A 107 12.16 -0.46 -15.55
N GLU A 108 11.21 0.37 -15.10
CA GLU A 108 11.54 1.65 -14.47
C GLU A 108 11.74 1.60 -12.95
N ARG A 109 11.24 0.58 -12.22
CA ARG A 109 11.39 0.53 -10.75
C ARG A 109 11.54 -0.89 -10.20
N ASP A 110 12.79 -1.34 -10.12
CA ASP A 110 13.25 -2.70 -9.76
C ASP A 110 13.46 -2.94 -8.24
N TRP A 111 12.72 -2.28 -7.35
CA TRP A 111 12.96 -2.39 -5.90
C TRP A 111 11.73 -2.72 -5.06
N VAL A 112 11.96 -3.35 -3.92
CA VAL A 112 10.98 -3.57 -2.84
C VAL A 112 11.63 -3.11 -1.54
N ALA A 113 10.87 -2.43 -0.67
CA ALA A 113 11.34 -2.00 0.63
C ALA A 113 10.48 -2.62 1.73
N GLU A 114 11.14 -3.06 2.79
CA GLU A 114 10.54 -3.63 3.98
C GLU A 114 11.02 -2.83 5.18
N ILE A 115 10.11 -2.40 6.05
CA ILE A 115 10.46 -1.81 7.34
C ILE A 115 9.95 -2.71 8.43
N GLN A 116 10.85 -3.22 9.25
CA GLN A 116 10.52 -3.93 10.49
C GLN A 116 10.77 -2.99 11.66
N ILE A 117 9.74 -2.73 12.45
CA ILE A 117 9.76 -1.89 13.65
C ILE A 117 9.47 -2.77 14.85
N ASN A 118 10.31 -2.67 15.86
CA ASN A 118 10.06 -3.21 17.18
C ASN A 118 9.70 -2.04 18.10
N ALA A 119 8.49 -2.09 18.66
CA ALA A 119 7.99 -1.05 19.54
C ALA A 119 7.61 -1.63 20.89
N LYS A 120 7.88 -0.88 21.97
CA LYS A 120 7.45 -1.29 23.32
C LYS A 120 5.94 -1.15 23.51
N ASN A 121 5.30 -0.24 22.78
CA ASN A 121 3.89 0.11 22.94
C ASN A 121 3.24 0.39 21.56
N ILE A 122 2.77 -0.66 20.88
CA ILE A 122 2.05 -0.53 19.60
C ILE A 122 0.78 0.31 19.73
N PRO A 123 -0.08 0.15 20.76
CA PRO A 123 -1.23 1.04 20.93
C PRO A 123 -0.85 2.52 21.02
N GLY A 124 0.19 2.86 21.79
CA GLY A 124 0.73 4.23 21.81
C GLY A 124 1.16 4.70 20.42
N LEU A 125 1.93 3.88 19.69
CA LEU A 125 2.41 4.19 18.35
C LEU A 125 1.27 4.35 17.31
N MET A 126 0.17 3.63 17.48
CA MET A 126 -1.03 3.78 16.66
C MET A 126 -1.75 5.09 16.97
N ARG A 127 -2.00 5.35 18.26
CA ARG A 127 -2.70 6.54 18.74
C ARG A 127 -1.98 7.84 18.37
N ASP A 128 -0.67 7.89 18.59
CA ASP A 128 0.13 9.11 18.42
C ASP A 128 0.66 9.26 16.98
N GLY A 129 0.41 8.25 16.13
CA GLY A 129 0.89 8.20 14.75
C GLY A 129 2.32 7.65 14.64
N PHE A 130 2.55 6.77 13.66
CA PHE A 130 3.90 6.32 13.34
C PHE A 130 4.52 7.29 12.33
N HIS A 131 5.40 8.17 12.80
CA HIS A 131 6.12 9.13 11.96
C HIS A 131 7.60 8.75 11.90
N TRP A 132 8.09 8.50 10.68
CA TRP A 132 9.52 8.32 10.45
C TRP A 132 9.95 9.03 9.16
N SER A 133 11.24 9.35 9.07
CA SER A 133 11.89 9.99 7.94
C SER A 133 13.37 9.60 7.86
N SER A 134 14.11 10.17 6.91
CA SER A 134 15.57 10.02 6.84
C SER A 134 16.30 10.50 8.10
N ALA A 135 15.72 11.40 8.89
CA ALA A 135 16.28 11.84 10.16
C ALA A 135 16.32 10.72 11.23
N ASN A 136 15.54 9.66 11.07
CA ASN A 136 15.52 8.52 11.98
C ASN A 136 16.62 7.48 11.69
N ILE A 137 17.42 7.67 10.64
CA ILE A 137 18.50 6.74 10.29
C ILE A 137 19.68 6.95 11.24
N VAL A 138 20.19 5.84 11.78
CA VAL A 138 21.40 5.83 12.59
C VAL A 138 22.63 5.86 11.67
N PRO A 139 23.43 6.94 11.67
CA PRO A 139 24.59 7.06 10.79
C PRO A 139 25.60 5.92 11.04
N GLY A 140 26.21 5.41 9.97
CA GLY A 140 27.24 4.37 10.05
C GLY A 140 26.76 2.96 10.40
N ARG A 141 25.45 2.73 10.55
CA ARG A 141 24.88 1.41 10.90
C ARG A 141 24.17 0.70 9.72
N GLY A 142 24.14 1.31 8.54
CA GLY A 142 23.62 0.69 7.33
C GLY A 142 24.63 -0.22 6.65
N SER A 143 24.16 -1.19 5.88
CA SER A 143 25.00 -2.09 5.08
C SER A 143 24.44 -2.29 3.68
N ILE A 144 25.29 -2.68 2.74
CA ILE A 144 24.89 -3.12 1.41
C ILE A 144 25.45 -4.52 1.21
N LEU A 145 24.57 -5.46 0.86
CA LEU A 145 24.93 -6.81 0.46
C LEU A 145 24.67 -6.96 -1.04
N LEU A 146 25.73 -7.21 -1.79
CA LEU A 146 25.66 -7.46 -3.23
C LEU A 146 25.72 -8.96 -3.47
N ASP A 147 24.90 -9.42 -4.41
CA ASP A 147 24.85 -10.83 -4.82
C ASP A 147 24.49 -11.79 -3.67
N MET A 148 23.25 -11.67 -3.19
CA MET A 148 22.70 -12.50 -2.12
C MET A 148 22.30 -13.91 -2.57
N ARG A 149 22.69 -14.36 -3.77
CA ARG A 149 22.22 -15.63 -4.32
C ARG A 149 22.52 -16.81 -3.40
N ASP A 150 23.67 -16.80 -2.73
CA ASP A 150 24.02 -17.89 -1.82
C ASP A 150 23.30 -17.76 -0.47
N HIS A 151 23.18 -16.53 0.05
CA HIS A 151 22.43 -16.27 1.28
C HIS A 151 20.94 -16.66 1.16
N LEU A 152 20.30 -16.38 0.02
CA LEU A 152 18.90 -16.75 -0.22
C LEU A 152 18.70 -18.27 -0.27
N LYS A 153 19.67 -19.03 -0.80
CA LYS A 153 19.63 -20.50 -0.79
C LYS A 153 19.71 -21.04 0.64
N GLU A 154 20.57 -20.45 1.48
CA GLU A 154 20.78 -20.88 2.86
C GLU A 154 19.51 -20.75 3.71
N ILE A 155 18.74 -19.68 3.52
CA ILE A 155 17.53 -19.41 4.30
C ILE A 155 16.25 -20.02 3.71
N GLY A 156 16.36 -20.87 2.68
CA GLY A 156 15.21 -21.57 2.08
C GLY A 156 14.20 -20.65 1.39
N LEU A 157 14.48 -19.35 1.28
CA LEU A 157 13.70 -18.43 0.48
C LEU A 157 14.07 -18.70 -0.98
N GLY A 158 13.22 -19.50 -1.66
CA GLY A 158 13.33 -19.78 -3.09
C GLY A 158 13.53 -18.51 -3.91
N PRO A 159 13.91 -18.60 -5.21
CA PRO A 159 14.49 -17.49 -5.97
C PRO A 159 13.59 -16.25 -5.96
N THR A 160 13.79 -15.40 -4.96
CA THR A 160 13.39 -14.01 -5.04
C THR A 160 14.29 -13.46 -6.12
N ASN A 161 13.71 -12.75 -7.09
CA ASN A 161 14.53 -12.25 -8.18
C ASN A 161 15.59 -11.25 -7.64
N CYS A 162 15.37 -10.67 -6.46
CA CYS A 162 16.26 -9.74 -5.78
C CYS A 162 17.67 -10.32 -5.54
N LYS A 163 18.69 -9.66 -6.09
CA LYS A 163 20.09 -10.08 -5.97
C LYS A 163 20.88 -9.20 -5.01
N HIS A 164 20.37 -8.03 -4.68
CA HIS A 164 21.08 -7.04 -3.90
C HIS A 164 20.15 -6.50 -2.80
N MET A 165 20.75 -6.11 -1.69
CA MET A 165 20.06 -5.56 -0.54
C MET A 165 20.83 -4.39 0.04
N ARG A 166 20.10 -3.41 0.55
CA ARG A 166 20.64 -2.34 1.39
C ARG A 166 19.80 -2.24 2.65
N THR A 167 20.47 -2.18 3.80
CA THR A 167 19.82 -2.03 5.10
C THR A 167 20.13 -0.67 5.72
N TYR A 168 19.17 -0.14 6.43
CA TYR A 168 19.29 1.06 7.26
C TYR A 168 18.75 0.74 8.65
N LYS A 169 19.51 1.10 9.69
CA LYS A 169 19.02 1.01 11.07
C LYS A 169 18.30 2.30 11.43
N LEU A 170 17.12 2.15 12.04
CA LEU A 170 16.22 3.24 12.40
C LEU A 170 16.10 3.34 13.93
N LYS A 171 15.96 4.56 14.42
CA LYS A 171 15.66 4.85 15.83
C LYS A 171 14.55 5.89 15.91
N GLY A 172 13.57 5.66 16.80
CA GLY A 172 12.56 6.65 17.15
C GLY A 172 13.15 7.89 17.81
N ASN A 173 12.35 8.94 17.88
CA ASN A 173 12.77 10.20 18.48
C ASN A 173 12.92 10.04 20.00
N GLU A 174 13.97 10.63 20.58
CA GLU A 174 14.22 10.57 22.03
C GLU A 174 13.23 11.42 22.84
N ASN A 175 12.55 12.37 22.18
CA ASN A 175 11.62 13.29 22.81
C ASN A 175 10.17 12.77 22.90
N THR A 176 9.94 11.50 22.56
CA THR A 176 8.61 10.88 22.62
C THR A 176 8.62 9.75 23.64
N ASP A 177 7.53 9.62 24.40
CA ASP A 177 7.34 8.52 25.35
C ASP A 177 7.23 7.15 24.67
N ILE A 178 7.11 7.12 23.34
CA ILE A 178 7.01 5.91 22.54
C ILE A 178 8.37 5.56 21.97
N GLU A 179 9.01 4.59 22.60
CA GLU A 179 10.28 4.05 22.11
C GLU A 179 10.05 2.95 21.07
N TRP A 180 10.65 3.14 19.90
CA TRP A 180 10.72 2.14 18.84
C TRP A 180 12.08 2.15 18.15
N ARG A 181 12.45 1.01 17.58
CA ARG A 181 13.64 0.84 16.74
C ARG A 181 13.25 0.03 15.51
N GLY A 182 14.02 0.13 14.45
CA GLY A 182 13.69 -0.63 13.26
C GLY A 182 14.84 -0.88 12.32
N THR A 183 14.55 -1.68 11.29
CA THR A 183 15.41 -1.88 10.14
C THR A 183 14.57 -1.63 8.89
N LEU A 184 15.04 -0.73 8.02
CA LEU A 184 14.57 -0.60 6.65
C LEU A 184 15.49 -1.42 5.76
N THR A 185 14.93 -2.37 5.01
CA THR A 185 15.64 -3.20 4.06
C THR A 185 15.09 -2.96 2.66
N VAL A 186 15.97 -2.59 1.73
CA VAL A 186 15.65 -2.39 0.32
C VAL A 186 16.26 -3.52 -0.47
N TYR A 187 15.43 -4.26 -1.18
CA TYR A 187 15.82 -5.33 -2.09
C TYR A 187 15.72 -4.86 -3.54
N ALA A 188 16.67 -5.25 -4.39
CA ALA A 188 16.58 -4.98 -5.82
C ALA A 188 17.26 -6.02 -6.70
N MET A 189 16.86 -6.03 -7.98
CA MET A 189 17.48 -6.82 -9.04
C MET A 189 18.89 -6.38 -9.39
N ARG A 190 19.12 -5.06 -9.42
CA ARG A 190 20.34 -4.42 -9.90
C ARG A 190 21.06 -3.76 -8.74
N SER A 191 22.39 -3.91 -8.68
CA SER A 191 23.22 -3.27 -7.66
C SER A 191 23.12 -1.75 -7.70
N PHE A 192 23.00 -1.17 -8.89
CA PHE A 192 22.81 0.27 -9.08
C PHE A 192 21.57 0.79 -8.34
N THR A 193 20.48 0.01 -8.31
CA THR A 193 19.23 0.40 -7.67
C THR A 193 19.39 0.51 -6.14
N VAL A 194 20.06 -0.44 -5.48
CA VAL A 194 20.27 -0.36 -4.02
C VAL A 194 21.31 0.69 -3.63
N THR A 195 22.35 0.87 -4.46
CA THR A 195 23.43 1.83 -4.19
C THR A 195 22.94 3.28 -4.34
N ASN A 196 22.09 3.55 -5.33
CA ASN A 196 21.52 4.88 -5.58
C ASN A 196 20.09 5.03 -5.06
N PHE A 197 19.65 4.14 -4.16
CA PHE A 197 18.31 4.21 -3.60
C PHE A 197 18.11 5.52 -2.83
N ASP A 198 17.11 6.30 -3.23
CA ASP A 198 16.69 7.51 -2.52
C ASP A 198 15.52 7.20 -1.58
N LEU A 199 15.67 7.56 -0.31
CA LEU A 199 14.65 7.37 0.71
C LEU A 199 13.38 8.18 0.43
N ASN A 200 13.48 9.29 -0.31
CA ASN A 200 12.31 10.07 -0.72
C ASN A 200 11.42 9.31 -1.71
N TRP A 201 11.90 8.18 -2.27
CA TRP A 201 11.06 7.29 -3.04
C TRP A 201 10.10 6.47 -2.16
N LEU A 202 10.28 6.46 -0.85
CA LEU A 202 9.34 5.84 0.08
C LEU A 202 8.25 6.86 0.39
N THR A 203 7.02 6.51 0.03
CA THR A 203 5.83 7.33 0.24
C THR A 203 4.68 6.45 0.70
N GLN A 204 3.73 6.99 1.45
CA GLN A 204 2.64 6.20 2.03
C GLN A 204 1.77 5.53 0.97
N ASP A 205 1.62 6.18 -0.19
CA ASP A 205 0.95 5.63 -1.37
C ASP A 205 1.73 4.48 -2.04
N LYS A 206 2.88 4.05 -1.53
CA LYS A 206 3.59 2.84 -1.97
C LYS A 206 3.49 1.67 -0.99
N ILE A 207 2.87 1.90 0.18
CA ILE A 207 2.60 0.83 1.14
C ILE A 207 1.57 -0.11 0.55
N ILE A 208 1.94 -1.38 0.39
CA ILE A 208 1.01 -2.41 -0.09
C ILE A 208 0.49 -3.26 1.05
N PHE A 209 1.34 -3.51 2.05
CA PHE A 209 1.02 -4.39 3.14
C PHE A 209 1.61 -3.88 4.44
N VAL A 210 0.85 -3.97 5.52
CA VAL A 210 1.32 -3.68 6.88
C VAL A 210 0.70 -4.69 7.83
N THR A 211 1.51 -5.22 8.75
CA THR A 211 1.01 -6.01 9.88
C THR A 211 1.63 -5.55 11.18
N ALA A 212 0.82 -5.52 12.23
CA ALA A 212 1.32 -5.36 13.59
C ALA A 212 0.93 -6.58 14.41
N PHE A 213 1.85 -7.02 15.26
CA PHE A 213 1.68 -8.15 16.16
C PHE A 213 1.83 -7.68 17.60
N ASP A 214 1.05 -8.25 18.50
CA ASP A 214 1.25 -8.06 19.93
C ASP A 214 2.46 -8.87 20.44
N TRP A 215 2.74 -8.74 21.73
CA TRP A 215 3.77 -9.50 22.45
C TRP A 215 3.60 -11.04 22.43
N ASN A 216 2.42 -11.55 22.08
CA ASN A 216 2.15 -12.98 21.91
C ASN A 216 2.19 -13.40 20.43
N SER A 217 2.76 -12.56 19.55
CA SER A 217 2.80 -12.78 18.10
C SER A 217 1.41 -12.91 17.46
N LYS A 218 0.35 -12.41 18.11
CA LYS A 218 -0.99 -12.37 17.53
C LYS A 218 -1.15 -11.10 16.70
N PRO A 219 -1.67 -11.19 15.47
CA PRO A 219 -1.83 -10.01 14.65
C PRO A 219 -2.95 -9.13 15.24
N VAL A 220 -2.63 -7.86 15.48
CA VAL A 220 -3.56 -6.86 16.03
C VAL A 220 -3.95 -5.79 15.01
N TYR A 221 -3.23 -5.75 13.89
CA TYR A 221 -3.52 -4.88 12.77
C TYR A 221 -3.05 -5.52 11.49
N ALA A 222 -3.86 -5.40 10.44
CA ALA A 222 -3.46 -5.74 9.09
C ALA A 222 -4.03 -4.73 8.10
N TYR A 223 -3.21 -4.39 7.11
CA TYR A 223 -3.61 -3.67 5.91
C TYR A 223 -3.04 -4.39 4.70
N GLU A 224 -3.89 -4.65 3.71
CA GLU A 224 -3.53 -5.14 2.39
C GLU A 224 -4.26 -4.29 1.35
N ARG A 225 -3.51 -3.48 0.59
CA ARG A 225 -4.06 -2.48 -0.34
C ARG A 225 -5.10 -3.06 -1.30
N TYR A 226 -4.82 -4.23 -1.86
CA TYR A 226 -5.63 -4.85 -2.91
C TYR A 226 -6.69 -5.82 -2.36
N ARG A 227 -6.75 -6.02 -1.03
CA ARG A 227 -7.70 -6.93 -0.38
C ARG A 227 -8.26 -6.29 0.88
N ALA A 228 -9.07 -5.24 0.69
CA ALA A 228 -9.68 -4.49 1.78
C ALA A 228 -10.47 -5.35 2.78
N SER A 229 -11.02 -6.49 2.33
CA SER A 229 -11.71 -7.47 3.20
C SER A 229 -10.82 -8.13 4.25
N LYS A 230 -9.49 -8.04 4.10
CA LYS A 230 -8.51 -8.53 5.08
C LYS A 230 -8.00 -7.42 6.01
N ASN A 231 -8.41 -6.18 5.81
CA ASN A 231 -7.95 -5.08 6.65
C ASN A 231 -8.68 -5.14 7.99
N PHE A 232 -7.93 -5.03 9.08
CA PHE A 232 -8.49 -4.96 10.42
C PHE A 232 -7.59 -4.15 11.36
N ASN A 233 -8.21 -3.58 12.39
CA ASN A 233 -7.52 -2.94 13.50
C ASN A 233 -8.27 -3.31 14.78
N VAL A 234 -7.70 -4.22 15.58
CA VAL A 234 -8.32 -4.68 16.83
C VAL A 234 -7.97 -3.80 18.02
N VAL A 235 -7.00 -2.89 17.86
CA VAL A 235 -6.54 -1.99 18.93
C VAL A 235 -7.44 -0.76 19.01
N TYR A 236 -7.72 -0.15 17.86
CA TYR A 236 -8.61 1.01 17.75
C TYR A 236 -9.59 0.79 16.61
N GLU A 237 -10.79 0.34 16.94
CA GLU A 237 -11.82 0.05 15.95
C GLU A 237 -12.29 1.35 15.27
N GLY A 238 -12.07 1.44 13.95
CA GLY A 238 -12.51 2.56 13.11
C GLY A 238 -11.79 3.90 13.34
N MET A 239 -10.91 4.01 14.34
CA MET A 239 -10.18 5.25 14.61
C MET A 239 -9.21 5.58 13.46
N PRO A 240 -9.27 6.80 12.89
CA PRO A 240 -8.28 7.25 11.93
C PRO A 240 -6.87 7.25 12.53
N LEU A 241 -5.90 6.70 11.81
CA LEU A 241 -4.50 6.65 12.22
C LEU A 241 -3.65 7.65 11.41
N GLU A 242 -2.76 8.34 12.12
CA GLU A 242 -1.88 9.35 11.55
C GLU A 242 -0.54 8.76 11.05
N GLY A 243 0.29 9.59 10.43
CA GLY A 243 1.60 9.17 9.94
C GLY A 243 1.52 8.05 8.89
N TRP A 244 2.44 7.11 8.98
CA TRP A 244 2.66 6.03 8.02
C TRP A 244 1.64 4.88 8.09
N TRP A 245 0.68 4.91 9.01
CA TRP A 245 -0.41 3.93 9.06
C TRP A 245 -1.32 4.09 7.83
N PRO A 246 -1.41 3.14 6.89
CA PRO A 246 -2.13 3.35 5.63
C PRO A 246 -3.66 3.36 5.78
N TRP A 247 -4.19 2.82 6.88
CA TRP A 247 -5.62 2.66 7.15
C TRP A 247 -5.85 2.46 8.66
N PRO A 248 -7.01 2.84 9.24
CA PRO A 248 -8.03 3.73 8.68
C PRO A 248 -7.47 5.14 8.51
N LYS A 249 -7.89 5.87 7.47
CA LYS A 249 -7.58 7.30 7.30
C LYS A 249 -8.85 8.13 7.50
N ALA A 250 -8.68 9.36 7.97
CA ALA A 250 -9.79 10.29 8.08
C ALA A 250 -10.40 10.52 6.70
N ALA A 251 -11.73 10.65 6.64
CA ALA A 251 -12.38 11.06 5.41
C ALA A 251 -11.83 12.44 5.00
N PRO A 252 -11.57 12.68 3.71
CA PRO A 252 -11.23 14.02 3.26
C PRO A 252 -12.36 14.98 3.66
N PRO A 253 -12.05 16.21 4.11
CA PRO A 253 -13.08 17.16 4.46
C PRO A 253 -14.01 17.31 3.25
N SER A 254 -15.30 17.02 3.45
CA SER A 254 -16.30 17.27 2.42
C SER A 254 -16.19 18.74 2.05
N GLN A 255 -15.85 19.04 0.80
CA GLN A 255 -15.88 20.40 0.30
C GLN A 255 -17.33 20.87 0.43
N GLY A 256 -17.62 21.61 1.51
CA GLY A 256 -18.94 22.08 1.80
C GLY A 256 -19.44 22.87 0.61
N ASN A 257 -20.59 22.46 0.06
CA ASN A 257 -21.32 23.20 -0.95
C ASN A 257 -21.58 24.61 -0.41
N HIS A 258 -20.76 25.58 -0.81
CA HIS A 258 -21.05 26.99 -0.67
C HIS A 258 -22.13 27.40 -1.69
N SER A 259 -23.30 26.76 -1.61
CA SER A 259 -24.51 27.29 -2.22
C SER A 259 -24.98 28.43 -1.34
N LYS A 260 -24.42 29.62 -1.58
CA LYS A 260 -24.97 30.89 -1.08
C LYS A 260 -26.42 30.99 -1.53
N GLN A 261 -27.33 30.77 -0.58
CA GLN A 261 -28.72 31.17 -0.69
C GLN A 261 -28.76 32.69 -0.57
N ALA A 262 -28.70 33.38 -1.71
CA ALA A 262 -28.99 34.81 -1.78
C ALA A 262 -30.51 35.00 -1.69
N VAL A 263 -31.04 35.01 -0.47
CA VAL A 263 -32.34 35.62 -0.20
C VAL A 263 -32.06 37.09 0.07
N ALA A 264 -32.13 37.91 -0.99
CA ALA A 264 -32.27 39.34 -0.82
C ALA A 264 -33.73 39.63 -0.47
N GLU A 265 -34.01 39.73 0.82
CA GLU A 265 -35.17 40.45 1.34
C GLU A 265 -35.03 41.93 0.90
N ASN A 266 -35.85 42.35 -0.04
CA ASN A 266 -36.14 43.77 -0.25
C ASN A 266 -37.61 43.99 0.16
N SER A 267 -37.81 44.41 1.40
CA SER A 267 -39.06 45.04 1.83
C SER A 267 -38.77 46.24 2.73
N ALA A 268 -39.49 47.33 2.46
CA ALA A 268 -39.59 48.59 3.19
C ALA A 268 -38.37 49.53 3.09
N GLY A 269 -38.50 50.82 2.76
CA GLY A 269 -39.66 51.68 2.58
C GLY A 269 -39.22 53.12 2.86
N GLU A 270 -39.68 54.09 2.07
CA GLU A 270 -39.68 55.54 2.35
C GLU A 270 -40.53 56.17 1.23
N SER A 271 -41.79 56.53 1.54
CA SER A 271 -42.28 57.90 1.81
C SER A 271 -42.37 58.78 0.56
#